data_AF-A0A4S4FM87-F1
#
_entry.id   AF-A0A4S4FM87-F1
#
_cell.length_a   1.000
_cell.length_b   1.000
_cell.length_c   1.000
_cell.angle_alpha   90.00
_cell.angle_beta   90.00
_cell.angle_gamma   90.00
#
_symmetry.space_group_name_H-M   'P 1'
#
loop_
_entity.id
_entity.type
_entity.pdbx_description
1 polymer ?
#
loop_
_entity_poly.entity_id
_entity_poly.type
_entity_poly.pdbx_seq_one_letter_code
_entity_poly.pdbx_strand_id
1 'polypeptide(L)'
;MFAVTPPLRVLGSIASWLLFSLAFTLLFQVSLAVLAIGGSCASGGPYEIEVQCPAGVELFAPLSIFAGLAAVAIGLFLARGFGSALELLSWPILFVGLGLAFLFAGAQGAGGGAYLIAGLFILMGVVPLIWAIRVSALRFLLGSRSAAGVDFAAPRNGRASPFSSAAWTSSDPRTPRAADWLASLSISVLSSAIGALLALAWFGAVAHART
;
A
#
# COMPACT_ATOMS: atom_id res chain seq x y z
N MET A 1 14.87 -17.75 15.10
CA MET A 1 14.96 -16.80 13.97
C MET A 1 15.15 -17.61 12.69
N PHE A 2 14.12 -17.79 11.85
CA PHE A 2 14.28 -18.60 10.63
C PHE A 2 15.17 -17.87 9.62
N ALA A 3 16.14 -18.57 9.04
CA ALA A 3 16.97 -18.06 7.95
C ALA A 3 16.11 -17.96 6.69
N VAL A 4 15.90 -16.74 6.21
CA VAL A 4 15.16 -16.50 4.96
C VAL A 4 16.16 -16.50 3.83
N THR A 5 15.99 -17.46 2.91
CA THR A 5 16.82 -17.61 1.72
C THR A 5 16.60 -16.46 0.74
N PRO A 6 17.59 -16.10 -0.11
CA PRO A 6 17.43 -15.06 -1.13
C PRO A 6 16.15 -15.16 -1.99
N PRO A 7 15.76 -16.34 -2.54
CA PRO A 7 14.54 -16.44 -3.33
C PRO A 7 13.27 -16.14 -2.53
N LEU A 8 13.22 -16.55 -1.25
CA LEU A 8 12.06 -16.31 -0.40
C LEU A 8 11.85 -14.81 -0.12
N ARG A 9 12.92 -14.01 -0.07
CA ARG A 9 12.82 -12.54 0.07
C ARG A 9 12.21 -11.89 -1.16
N VAL A 10 12.69 -12.30 -2.35
CA VAL A 10 12.19 -11.78 -3.63
C VAL A 10 10.72 -12.16 -3.80
N LEU A 11 10.36 -13.41 -3.53
CA LEU A 11 8.96 -13.86 -3.56
C LEU A 11 8.10 -13.12 -2.54
N GLY A 12 8.61 -12.88 -1.33
CA GLY A 12 7.94 -12.08 -0.31
C GLY A 12 7.63 -10.66 -0.80
N SER A 13 8.59 -10.00 -1.45
CA SER A 13 8.43 -8.65 -1.99
C SER A 13 7.41 -8.61 -3.15
N ILE A 14 7.49 -9.58 -4.07
CA ILE A 14 6.52 -9.73 -5.17
C ILE A 14 5.11 -9.91 -4.60
N ALA A 15 4.94 -10.86 -3.68
CA ALA A 15 3.66 -11.18 -3.08
C ALA A 15 3.09 -10.01 -2.26
N SER A 16 3.92 -9.30 -1.50
CA SER A 16 3.49 -8.15 -0.71
C SER A 16 2.99 -7.01 -1.60
N TRP A 17 3.73 -6.65 -2.65
CA TRP A 17 3.34 -5.55 -3.55
C TRP A 17 2.10 -5.89 -4.37
N LEU A 18 2.02 -7.13 -4.87
CA LEU A 18 0.87 -7.62 -5.63
C LEU A 18 -0.40 -7.61 -4.76
N LEU A 19 -0.34 -8.21 -3.57
CA LEU A 19 -1.48 -8.31 -2.68
C LEU A 19 -1.91 -6.94 -2.15
N PHE A 20 -0.95 -6.08 -1.80
CA PHE A 20 -1.26 -4.72 -1.34
C PHE A 20 -1.93 -3.89 -2.43
N SER A 21 -1.40 -3.92 -3.66
CA SER A 21 -2.02 -3.16 -4.76
C SER A 21 -3.39 -3.71 -5.11
N LEU A 22 -3.58 -5.03 -5.10
CA LEU A 22 -4.90 -5.64 -5.29
C LEU A 22 -5.88 -5.17 -4.21
N ALA A 23 -5.48 -5.27 -2.94
CA ALA A 23 -6.28 -4.85 -1.80
C ALA A 23 -6.63 -3.36 -1.86
N PHE A 24 -5.64 -2.50 -2.09
CA PHE A 24 -5.83 -1.06 -2.17
C PHE A 24 -6.74 -0.67 -3.33
N THR A 25 -6.57 -1.26 -4.51
CA THR A 25 -7.44 -0.97 -5.66
C THR A 25 -8.87 -1.42 -5.39
N LEU A 26 -9.10 -2.59 -4.77
CA LEU A 26 -10.45 -3.00 -4.35
C LEU A 26 -11.06 -2.00 -3.36
N LEU A 27 -10.30 -1.57 -2.35
CA LEU A 27 -10.75 -0.60 -1.35
C LEU A 27 -11.09 0.77 -1.99
N PHE A 28 -10.28 1.20 -2.96
CA PHE A 28 -10.50 2.43 -3.70
C PHE A 28 -11.80 2.36 -4.52
N GLN A 29 -12.05 1.24 -5.22
CA GLN A 29 -13.30 1.04 -5.96
C GLN A 29 -14.52 1.00 -5.05
N VAL A 30 -14.41 0.32 -3.90
CA VAL A 30 -15.45 0.31 -2.86
C VAL A 30 -15.74 1.74 -2.40
N SER A 31 -14.71 2.53 -2.13
CA SER A 31 -14.85 3.91 -1.66
C SER A 31 -15.54 4.78 -2.71
N LEU A 32 -15.19 4.64 -3.99
CA LEU A 32 -15.89 5.33 -5.09
C LEU A 32 -17.36 4.93 -5.19
N ALA A 33 -17.68 3.64 -5.06
CA ALA A 33 -19.06 3.16 -5.11
C ALA A 33 -19.91 3.70 -3.94
N VAL A 34 -19.35 3.74 -2.74
CA VAL A 34 -19.99 4.26 -1.52
C VAL A 34 -20.15 5.79 -1.59
N LEU A 35 -19.18 6.51 -2.16
CA LEU A 35 -19.30 7.95 -2.36
C LEU A 35 -20.34 8.31 -3.44
N ALA A 36 -20.50 7.48 -4.47
CA ALA A 36 -21.47 7.71 -5.54
C ALA A 36 -22.93 7.65 -5.05
N ILE A 37 -23.21 6.87 -4.00
CA ILE A 37 -24.55 6.80 -3.38
C ILE A 37 -24.77 7.87 -2.28
N GLY A 38 -23.76 8.70 -2.00
CA GLY A 38 -23.88 9.83 -1.08
C GLY A 38 -23.56 9.52 0.39
N GLY A 39 -22.89 8.41 0.70
CA GLY A 39 -22.46 8.13 2.07
C GLY A 39 -22.59 6.66 2.44
N SER A 40 -23.32 6.35 3.51
CA SER A 40 -23.43 4.99 4.04
C SER A 40 -24.45 4.14 3.29
N CYS A 41 -24.15 2.86 3.11
CA CYS A 41 -25.11 1.83 2.74
C CYS A 41 -25.03 0.64 3.70
N ALA A 42 -26.09 -0.15 3.74
CA ALA A 42 -26.14 -1.40 4.50
C ALA A 42 -26.82 -2.50 3.67
N SER A 43 -26.68 -3.75 4.13
CA SER A 43 -27.28 -4.94 3.51
C SER A 43 -27.63 -5.95 4.61
N GLY A 44 -28.79 -6.61 4.50
CA GLY A 44 -29.14 -7.81 5.27
C GLY A 44 -29.34 -7.66 6.79
N GLY A 45 -29.59 -6.44 7.32
CA GLY A 45 -29.80 -6.20 8.75
C GLY A 45 -31.29 -6.17 9.17
N PRO A 46 -31.59 -6.30 10.48
CA PRO A 46 -32.95 -6.14 11.04
C PRO A 46 -33.40 -4.67 11.13
N TYR A 47 -32.51 -3.73 10.80
CA TYR A 47 -32.78 -2.29 10.81
C TYR A 47 -33.23 -1.81 9.43
N GLU A 48 -34.02 -0.75 9.38
CA GLU A 48 -34.50 -0.14 8.14
C GLU A 48 -33.30 0.39 7.33
N ILE A 49 -33.11 -0.16 6.13
CA ILE A 49 -31.99 0.17 5.25
C ILE A 49 -32.41 1.34 4.36
N GLU A 50 -31.87 2.53 4.62
CA GLU A 50 -32.13 3.73 3.79
C GLU A 50 -31.63 3.55 2.35
N VAL A 51 -30.43 2.98 2.19
CA VAL A 51 -29.80 2.76 0.87
C VAL A 51 -29.11 1.38 0.85
N GLN A 52 -29.50 0.56 -0.11
CA GLN A 52 -28.90 -0.76 -0.34
C GLN A 52 -27.49 -0.63 -0.94
N CYS A 53 -26.54 -1.42 -0.43
CA CYS A 53 -25.19 -1.41 -0.97
C CYS A 53 -25.12 -2.01 -2.38
N PRO A 54 -24.33 -1.42 -3.30
CA PRO A 54 -23.97 -2.06 -4.55
C PRO A 54 -23.33 -3.44 -4.33
N ALA A 55 -23.55 -4.35 -5.27
CA ALA A 55 -23.02 -5.70 -5.21
C ALA A 55 -21.50 -5.72 -4.97
N GLY A 56 -21.06 -6.58 -4.05
CA GLY A 56 -19.64 -6.78 -3.75
C GLY A 56 -19.04 -5.79 -2.75
N VAL A 57 -19.67 -4.64 -2.47
CA VAL A 57 -19.16 -3.67 -1.49
C VAL A 57 -19.03 -4.30 -0.10
N GLU A 58 -20.06 -5.02 0.34
CA GLU A 58 -20.12 -5.71 1.64
C GLU A 58 -18.99 -6.75 1.82
N LEU A 59 -18.55 -7.37 0.73
CA LEU A 59 -17.49 -8.40 0.74
C LEU A 59 -16.10 -7.78 0.55
N PHE A 60 -15.95 -6.88 -0.42
CA PHE A 60 -14.67 -6.31 -0.80
C PHE A 60 -14.15 -5.28 0.22
N ALA A 61 -15.02 -4.60 0.96
CA ALA A 61 -14.61 -3.68 2.02
C ALA A 61 -13.77 -4.38 3.11
N PRO A 62 -14.28 -5.41 3.83
CA PRO A 62 -13.47 -6.10 4.83
C PRO A 62 -12.32 -6.88 4.21
N LEU A 63 -12.54 -7.55 3.07
CA LEU A 63 -11.52 -8.35 2.41
C LEU A 63 -10.29 -7.51 2.05
N SER A 64 -10.48 -6.32 1.50
CA SER A 64 -9.37 -5.42 1.13
C SER A 64 -8.58 -4.94 2.35
N ILE A 65 -9.25 -4.61 3.46
CA ILE A 65 -8.57 -4.19 4.69
C ILE A 65 -7.67 -5.32 5.22
N PHE A 66 -8.21 -6.53 5.37
CA PHE A 66 -7.43 -7.66 5.88
C PHE A 66 -6.34 -8.12 4.90
N ALA A 67 -6.62 -8.12 3.60
CA ALA A 67 -5.62 -8.44 2.57
C ALA A 67 -4.48 -7.40 2.56
N GLY A 68 -4.79 -6.11 2.72
CA GLY A 68 -3.79 -5.05 2.82
C GLY A 68 -2.88 -5.20 4.04
N LEU A 69 -3.45 -5.51 5.21
CA LEU A 69 -2.68 -5.79 6.43
C LEU A 69 -1.81 -7.05 6.28
N ALA A 70 -2.37 -8.12 5.70
CA ALA A 70 -1.62 -9.33 5.40
C ALA A 70 -0.46 -9.06 4.44
N ALA A 71 -0.66 -8.21 3.43
CA ALA A 71 0.39 -7.82 2.48
C ALA A 71 1.56 -7.11 3.17
N VAL A 72 1.28 -6.19 4.10
CA VAL A 72 2.31 -5.51 4.90
C VAL A 72 3.03 -6.51 5.80
N ALA A 73 2.32 -7.44 6.45
CA ALA A 73 2.92 -8.49 7.25
C ALA A 73 3.85 -9.41 6.42
N ILE A 74 3.43 -9.79 5.21
CA ILE A 74 4.27 -10.57 4.29
C ILE A 74 5.56 -9.81 3.96
N GLY A 75 5.48 -8.50 3.70
CA GLY A 75 6.66 -7.64 3.49
C GLY A 75 7.61 -7.65 4.69
N LEU A 76 7.07 -7.43 5.89
CA LEU A 76 7.80 -7.44 7.16
C LEU A 76 8.55 -8.76 7.39
N PHE A 77 7.85 -9.90 7.24
CA PHE A 77 8.36 -11.20 7.66
C PHE A 77 9.17 -11.93 6.58
N LEU A 78 8.75 -11.86 5.31
CA LEU A 78 9.39 -12.55 4.18
C LEU A 78 10.39 -11.66 3.44
N ALA A 79 10.02 -10.43 3.06
CA ALA A 79 10.93 -9.56 2.29
C ALA A 79 12.08 -9.01 3.16
N ARG A 80 11.82 -8.78 4.45
CA ARG A 80 12.83 -8.36 5.47
C ARG A 80 13.71 -7.19 5.02
N GLY A 81 13.09 -6.17 4.44
CA GLY A 81 13.76 -4.95 3.99
C GLY A 81 14.36 -5.01 2.58
N PHE A 82 14.07 -6.05 1.79
CA PHE A 82 14.34 -6.06 0.35
C PHE A 82 13.18 -5.40 -0.43
N GLY A 83 13.53 -4.50 -1.35
CA GLY A 83 12.57 -3.80 -2.20
C GLY A 83 12.07 -2.50 -1.58
N SER A 84 11.25 -1.73 -2.32
CA SER A 84 10.64 -0.52 -1.79
C SER A 84 9.83 -0.82 -0.52
N ALA A 85 10.07 -0.04 0.53
CA ALA A 85 9.60 -0.31 1.88
C ALA A 85 8.07 -0.15 1.98
N LEU A 86 7.34 -1.22 1.68
CA LEU A 86 5.87 -1.23 1.64
C LEU A 86 5.26 -0.76 2.97
N GLU A 87 5.87 -1.09 4.10
CA GLU A 87 5.41 -0.64 5.42
C GLU A 87 5.37 0.88 5.56
N LEU A 88 6.38 1.55 5.00
CA LEU A 88 6.52 3.01 5.06
C LEU A 88 5.70 3.69 3.96
N LEU A 89 5.50 3.01 2.83
CA LEU A 89 4.75 3.47 1.67
C LEU A 89 3.24 3.24 1.79
N SER A 90 2.81 2.20 2.50
CA SER A 90 1.41 1.80 2.59
C SER A 90 0.55 2.91 3.16
N TRP A 91 1.04 3.60 4.18
CA TRP A 91 0.35 4.71 4.82
C TRP A 91 0.14 5.90 3.87
N PRO A 92 1.18 6.51 3.26
CA PRO A 92 0.98 7.54 2.23
C PRO A 92 0.07 7.10 1.09
N ILE A 93 0.23 5.87 0.57
CA ILE A 93 -0.58 5.37 -0.55
C ILE A 93 -2.05 5.30 -0.14
N LEU A 94 -2.37 4.74 1.03
CA LEU A 94 -3.74 4.63 1.53
C LEU A 94 -4.37 6.00 1.72
N PHE A 95 -3.70 6.91 2.43
CA PHE A 95 -4.27 8.21 2.78
C PHE A 95 -4.37 9.15 1.57
N VAL A 96 -3.33 9.25 0.75
CA VAL A 96 -3.41 10.06 -0.48
C VAL A 96 -4.42 9.46 -1.44
N GLY A 97 -4.43 8.14 -1.60
CA GLY A 97 -5.39 7.42 -2.42
C GLY A 97 -6.84 7.68 -2.05
N LEU A 98 -7.20 7.46 -0.78
CA LEU A 98 -8.54 7.73 -0.28
C LEU A 98 -8.88 9.23 -0.35
N GLY A 99 -7.92 10.10 -0.05
CA GLY A 99 -8.10 11.55 -0.20
C GLY A 99 -8.44 11.96 -1.64
N LEU A 100 -7.82 11.33 -2.64
CA LEU A 100 -8.17 11.53 -4.05
C LEU A 100 -9.59 11.04 -4.36
N ALA A 101 -10.05 9.93 -3.80
CA ALA A 101 -11.43 9.46 -3.98
C ALA A 101 -12.45 10.50 -3.47
N PHE A 102 -12.22 11.05 -2.28
CA PHE A 102 -13.07 12.14 -1.74
C PHE A 102 -12.98 13.41 -2.57
N LEU A 103 -11.79 13.73 -3.11
CA LEU A 103 -11.62 14.88 -4.01
C LEU A 103 -12.43 14.72 -5.29
N PHE A 104 -12.42 13.52 -5.90
CA PHE A 104 -13.25 13.20 -7.06
C PHE A 104 -14.74 13.23 -6.74
N ALA A 105 -15.17 12.77 -5.56
CA ALA A 105 -16.56 12.86 -5.14
C ALA A 105 -17.01 14.31 -4.94
N GLY A 106 -16.15 15.15 -4.33
CA GLY A 106 -16.39 16.59 -4.20
C GLY A 106 -16.56 17.27 -5.57
N ALA A 107 -15.71 16.91 -6.53
CA ALA A 107 -15.78 17.42 -7.91
C ALA A 107 -17.07 17.01 -8.63
N GLN A 108 -17.69 15.91 -8.22
CA GLN A 108 -18.97 15.41 -8.74
C GLN A 108 -20.20 15.93 -7.96
N GLY A 109 -20.01 16.83 -6.99
CA GLY A 109 -21.12 17.47 -6.28
C GLY A 109 -21.44 16.92 -4.89
N ALA A 110 -20.58 16.07 -4.30
CA ALA A 110 -20.75 15.57 -2.92
C ALA A 110 -20.64 16.66 -1.82
N GLY A 111 -20.49 17.93 -2.20
CA GLY A 111 -20.50 19.08 -1.29
C GLY A 111 -19.15 19.39 -0.63
N GLY A 112 -19.14 20.49 0.15
CA GLY A 112 -17.93 21.01 0.80
C GLY A 112 -17.26 20.03 1.77
N GLY A 113 -18.04 19.14 2.40
CA GLY A 113 -17.53 18.13 3.33
C GLY A 113 -16.55 17.16 2.67
N ALA A 114 -16.80 16.77 1.42
CA ALA A 114 -15.90 15.87 0.68
C ALA A 114 -14.52 16.50 0.46
N TYR A 115 -14.45 17.79 0.13
CA TYR A 115 -13.18 18.51 -0.02
C TYR A 115 -12.41 18.64 1.30
N LEU A 116 -13.11 18.88 2.42
CA LEU A 116 -12.49 18.95 3.74
C LEU A 116 -11.85 17.60 4.11
N ILE A 117 -12.60 16.51 3.93
CA ILE A 117 -12.11 15.14 4.21
C ILE A 117 -10.95 14.80 3.26
N ALA A 118 -11.06 15.12 1.98
CA ALA A 118 -9.98 14.93 1.00
C ALA A 118 -8.68 15.63 1.44
N GLY A 119 -8.77 16.91 1.82
CA GLY A 119 -7.64 17.69 2.30
C GLY A 119 -6.98 17.09 3.54
N LEU A 120 -7.79 16.63 4.50
CA LEU A 120 -7.29 15.99 5.72
C LEU A 120 -6.53 14.70 5.42
N PHE A 121 -7.10 13.82 4.58
CA PHE A 121 -6.47 12.57 4.18
C PHE A 121 -5.17 12.80 3.39
N ILE A 122 -5.18 13.71 2.41
CA ILE A 122 -3.98 14.05 1.65
C ILE A 122 -2.90 14.60 2.58
N LEU A 123 -3.24 15.50 3.51
CA LEU A 123 -2.28 16.04 4.48
C LEU A 123 -1.67 14.93 5.35
N MET A 124 -2.51 14.02 5.87
CA MET A 124 -2.08 12.88 6.68
C MET A 124 -1.18 11.89 5.91
N GLY A 125 -1.32 11.79 4.59
CA GLY A 125 -0.46 10.95 3.76
C GLY A 125 0.83 11.66 3.31
N VAL A 126 0.75 12.93 2.91
CA VAL A 126 1.87 13.70 2.36
C VAL A 126 2.87 14.12 3.43
N VAL A 127 2.43 14.47 4.64
CA VAL A 127 3.34 14.91 5.71
C VAL A 127 4.34 13.80 6.10
N PRO A 128 3.91 12.56 6.43
CA PRO A 128 4.84 11.47 6.68
C PRO A 128 5.71 11.12 5.48
N LEU A 129 5.17 11.25 4.26
CA LEU A 129 5.91 11.00 3.02
C LEU A 129 7.08 11.97 2.85
N ILE A 130 6.85 13.27 3.02
CA ILE A 130 7.91 14.30 2.95
C ILE A 130 8.96 14.01 4.02
N TRP A 131 8.55 13.70 5.24
CA TRP A 131 9.46 13.38 6.33
C TRP A 131 10.31 12.14 6.04
N ALA A 132 9.69 11.06 5.55
CA ALA A 132 10.39 9.82 5.17
C ALA A 132 11.44 10.05 4.07
N ILE A 133 11.10 10.82 3.03
CA ILE A 133 12.02 11.16 1.94
C ILE A 133 13.20 11.99 2.46
N ARG A 134 12.95 12.95 3.35
CA ARG A 134 13.99 13.79 3.98
C ARG A 134 14.95 12.98 4.85
N VAL A 135 14.49 11.92 5.49
CA VAL A 135 15.34 11.03 6.30
C VAL A 135 16.19 10.13 5.40
N SER A 136 15.59 9.43 4.42
CA SER A 136 16.33 8.61 3.46
C SER A 136 15.46 8.18 2.27
N ALA A 137 15.53 8.94 1.17
CA ALA A 137 14.93 8.54 -0.10
C ALA A 137 15.40 7.14 -0.59
N LEU A 138 16.64 6.77 -0.25
CA LEU A 138 17.21 5.48 -0.61
C LEU A 138 16.50 4.32 0.09
N ARG A 139 16.28 4.40 1.42
CA ARG A 139 15.54 3.36 2.15
C ARG A 139 14.09 3.26 1.72
N PHE A 140 13.51 4.40 1.32
CA PHE A 140 12.15 4.47 0.85
C PHE A 140 11.94 3.69 -0.46
N LEU A 141 12.85 3.84 -1.43
CA LEU A 141 12.72 3.24 -2.76
C LEU A 141 13.40 1.86 -2.91
N LEU A 142 14.50 1.63 -2.19
CA LEU A 142 15.33 0.43 -2.35
C LEU A 142 15.19 -0.57 -1.18
N GLY A 143 14.76 -0.07 -0.02
CA GLY A 143 14.80 -0.83 1.23
C GLY A 143 16.16 -0.74 1.93
N SER A 144 16.41 -1.66 2.86
CA SER A 144 17.64 -1.72 3.66
C SER A 144 18.59 -2.83 3.24
N ARG A 145 18.14 -3.79 2.42
CA ARG A 145 18.89 -5.00 2.06
C ARG A 145 18.80 -5.33 0.58
N SER A 146 19.88 -5.89 0.04
CA SER A 146 19.89 -6.52 -1.29
C SER A 146 19.14 -7.86 -1.29
N ALA A 147 18.87 -8.41 -2.49
CA ALA A 147 18.25 -9.73 -2.65
C ALA A 147 19.07 -10.85 -2.00
N ALA A 148 20.41 -10.72 -2.02
CA ALA A 148 21.34 -11.64 -1.37
C ALA A 148 21.37 -11.48 0.17
N GLY A 149 20.71 -10.46 0.71
CA GLY A 149 20.60 -10.20 2.13
C GLY A 149 21.74 -9.38 2.73
N VAL A 150 22.62 -8.82 1.90
CA VAL A 150 23.65 -7.84 2.31
C VAL A 150 22.98 -6.51 2.62
N ASP A 151 23.34 -5.90 3.76
CA ASP A 151 22.86 -4.59 4.19
C ASP A 151 23.46 -3.45 3.34
N PHE A 152 22.66 -2.45 3.01
CA PHE A 152 23.14 -1.25 2.33
C PHE A 152 23.75 -0.25 3.33
N ALA A 153 24.86 0.38 2.93
CA ALA A 153 25.48 1.43 3.72
C ALA A 153 24.51 2.61 3.95
N ALA A 154 24.35 3.03 5.20
CA ALA A 154 23.65 4.29 5.48
C ALA A 154 24.43 5.46 4.86
N PRO A 155 23.72 6.51 4.40
CA PRO A 155 24.37 7.77 4.07
C PRO A 155 25.18 8.26 5.28
N ARG A 156 26.45 8.61 5.06
CA ARG A 156 27.42 9.03 6.11
C ARG A 156 26.93 10.22 6.94
N ASN A 157 25.94 10.96 6.45
CA ASN A 157 25.37 12.16 7.06
C ASN A 157 23.98 11.92 7.68
N GLY A 158 23.47 10.68 7.60
CA GLY A 158 22.15 10.33 8.11
C GLY A 158 22.17 10.18 9.62
N ARG A 159 21.42 11.03 10.33
CA ARG A 159 21.12 10.81 11.75
C ARG A 159 20.58 9.38 11.92
N ALA A 160 21.15 8.63 12.85
CA ALA A 160 20.66 7.29 13.17
C ALA A 160 19.15 7.37 13.42
N SER A 161 18.37 6.65 12.61
CA SER A 161 16.92 6.62 12.80
C SER A 161 16.63 6.06 14.20
N PRO A 162 15.84 6.73 15.04
CA PRO A 162 15.47 6.23 16.36
C PRO A 162 14.69 4.90 16.29
N PHE A 163 14.12 4.57 15.12
CA PHE A 163 13.42 3.31 14.87
C PHE A 163 14.32 2.20 14.30
N SER A 164 15.61 2.48 14.08
CA SER A 164 16.60 1.50 13.63
C SER A 164 17.17 0.74 14.82
N SER A 165 16.38 -0.12 15.46
CA SER A 165 16.86 -1.03 16.52
C SER A 165 17.74 -2.16 15.99
N ALA A 166 17.87 -2.31 14.67
CA ALA A 166 18.84 -3.19 14.06
C ALA A 166 20.25 -2.62 14.27
N ALA A 167 20.91 -3.07 15.34
CA ALA A 167 22.36 -3.04 15.43
C ALA A 167 22.91 -3.53 14.08
N TRP A 168 23.76 -2.71 13.46
CA TRP A 168 24.47 -3.02 12.23
C TRP A 168 25.18 -4.36 12.39
N THR A 169 24.55 -5.43 11.93
CA THR A 169 25.02 -6.80 12.17
C THR A 169 25.94 -7.27 11.06
N SER A 170 25.93 -6.61 9.89
CA SER A 170 26.94 -6.84 8.86
C SER A 170 28.19 -6.01 9.14
N SER A 171 29.33 -6.69 9.26
CA SER A 171 30.65 -6.06 9.37
C SER A 171 31.08 -5.30 8.10
N ASP A 172 30.38 -5.46 6.98
CA ASP A 172 30.74 -4.85 5.68
C ASP A 172 29.52 -4.35 4.90
N PRO A 173 29.02 -3.14 5.19
CA PRO A 173 27.89 -2.55 4.47
C PRO A 173 28.28 -2.14 3.04
N ARG A 174 27.45 -2.49 2.06
CA ARG A 174 27.74 -2.26 0.64
C ARG A 174 26.98 -1.07 0.06
N THR A 175 27.57 -0.36 -0.90
CA THR A 175 26.86 0.65 -1.71
C THR A 175 25.93 -0.02 -2.73
N PRO A 176 24.68 0.48 -2.88
CA PRO A 176 23.73 -0.13 -3.82
C PRO A 176 24.17 0.05 -5.26
N ARG A 177 24.06 -1.02 -6.06
CA ARG A 177 24.39 -1.02 -7.49
C ARG A 177 23.13 -0.75 -8.32
N ALA A 178 23.32 -0.37 -9.59
CA ALA A 178 22.20 -0.17 -10.53
C ALA A 178 21.28 -1.40 -10.66
N ALA A 179 21.83 -2.60 -10.57
CA ALA A 179 21.05 -3.84 -10.58
C ALA A 179 20.11 -3.98 -9.37
N ASP A 180 20.52 -3.50 -8.20
CA ASP A 180 19.69 -3.52 -6.99
C ASP A 180 18.47 -2.60 -7.16
N TRP A 181 18.69 -1.40 -7.73
CA TRP A 181 17.63 -0.44 -8.06
C TRP A 181 16.67 -0.98 -9.09
N LEU A 182 17.19 -1.52 -10.20
CA LEU A 182 16.37 -2.07 -11.26
C LEU A 182 15.49 -3.19 -10.73
N ALA A 183 16.05 -4.14 -9.97
CA ALA A 183 15.30 -5.25 -9.39
C ALA A 183 14.21 -4.78 -8.43
N SER A 184 14.53 -3.86 -7.50
CA SER A 184 13.55 -3.31 -6.55
C SER A 184 12.40 -2.62 -7.28
N LEU A 185 12.71 -1.68 -8.17
CA LEU A 185 11.70 -0.89 -8.86
C LEU A 185 10.88 -1.73 -9.83
N SER A 186 11.51 -2.64 -10.58
CA SER A 186 10.78 -3.52 -11.51
C SER A 186 9.80 -4.42 -10.77
N ILE A 187 10.22 -5.01 -9.64
CA ILE A 187 9.34 -5.87 -8.83
C ILE A 187 8.15 -5.05 -8.33
N SER A 188 8.39 -3.91 -7.70
CA SER A 188 7.32 -3.12 -7.11
C SER A 188 6.35 -2.60 -8.17
N VAL A 189 6.85 -2.08 -9.29
CA VAL A 189 6.00 -1.54 -10.37
C VAL A 189 5.20 -2.64 -11.05
N LEU A 190 5.84 -3.74 -11.46
CA LEU A 190 5.16 -4.83 -12.17
C LEU A 190 4.15 -5.54 -11.27
N SER A 191 4.51 -5.86 -10.03
CA SER A 191 3.60 -6.47 -9.07
C SER A 191 2.40 -5.56 -8.76
N SER A 192 2.63 -4.25 -8.61
CA SER A 192 1.52 -3.32 -8.37
C SER A 192 0.59 -3.21 -9.57
N ALA A 193 1.15 -3.10 -10.79
CA ALA A 193 0.35 -3.06 -12.01
C ALA A 193 -0.51 -4.31 -12.17
N ILE A 194 0.09 -5.50 -11.96
CA ILE A 194 -0.64 -6.77 -12.02
C ILE A 194 -1.72 -6.83 -10.93
N GLY A 195 -1.40 -6.46 -9.68
CA GLY A 195 -2.36 -6.45 -8.58
C GLY A 195 -3.55 -5.52 -8.85
N ALA A 196 -3.30 -4.31 -9.36
CA ALA A 196 -4.33 -3.35 -9.74
C ALA A 196 -5.22 -3.88 -10.88
N LEU A 197 -4.62 -4.45 -11.93
CA LEU A 197 -5.39 -5.02 -13.05
C LEU A 197 -6.27 -6.19 -12.59
N LEU A 198 -5.75 -7.07 -11.73
CA LEU A 198 -6.52 -8.17 -11.15
C LEU A 198 -7.69 -7.66 -10.29
N ALA A 199 -7.46 -6.62 -9.47
CA ALA A 199 -8.52 -6.01 -8.67
C ALA A 199 -9.63 -5.40 -9.53
N LEU A 200 -9.27 -4.66 -10.59
CA LEU A 200 -10.23 -4.06 -11.51
C LEU A 200 -11.04 -5.13 -12.24
N ALA A 201 -10.38 -6.18 -12.76
CA ALA A 201 -11.04 -7.30 -13.41
C ALA A 201 -12.00 -8.04 -12.46
N TRP A 202 -11.57 -8.29 -11.21
CA TRP A 202 -12.38 -8.98 -10.23
C TRP A 202 -13.60 -8.15 -9.79
N PHE A 203 -13.39 -6.88 -9.45
CA PHE A 203 -14.48 -5.98 -9.07
C PHE A 203 -15.50 -5.83 -10.21
N GLY A 204 -15.00 -5.66 -11.44
CA GLY A 204 -15.84 -5.61 -12.63
C GLY A 204 -16.65 -6.90 -12.83
N ALA A 205 -16.03 -8.08 -12.73
CA ALA A 205 -16.72 -9.35 -12.90
C ALA A 205 -17.88 -9.54 -11.90
N VAL A 206 -17.68 -9.15 -10.64
CA VAL A 206 -18.73 -9.23 -9.61
C VAL A 206 -19.86 -8.24 -9.86
N ALA A 207 -19.54 -7.02 -10.34
CA ALA A 207 -20.54 -6.02 -10.65
C ALA A 207 -21.49 -6.46 -11.78
N HIS A 208 -20.99 -7.16 -12.82
CA HIS A 208 -21.80 -7.64 -13.94
C HIS A 208 -22.59 -8.92 -13.64
N ALA A 209 -22.15 -9.75 -12.69
CA ALA A 209 -22.81 -11.02 -12.39
C ALA A 209 -24.18 -10.89 -11.69
N ARG A 210 -24.57 -9.68 -11.25
CA ARG A 210 -25.82 -9.44 -10.52
C ARG A 210 -26.77 -8.43 -11.20
N THR A 211 -26.43 -7.99 -12.41
CA THR A 211 -27.36 -7.27 -13.30
C THR A 211 -28.17 -8.26 -14.13
#